data_AF-A0A7S2J138-F1
#
_entry.id   AF-A0A7S2J138-F1
#
_cell.length_a   1.000
_cell.length_b   1.000
_cell.length_c   1.000
_cell.angle_alpha   90.00
_cell.angle_beta   90.00
_cell.angle_gamma   90.00
#
_symmetry.space_group_name_H-M   'P 1'
#
loop_
_entity.id
_entity.type
_entity.pdbx_description
1 polymer ?
#
loop_
_entity_poly.entity_id
_entity_poly.type
_entity_poly.pdbx_seq_one_letter_code
_entity_poly.pdbx_strand_id
1 'polypeptide(L)'
;LKRRPSLAGRPAARVGRPGTRAAMTGAFGAMKQKPPIPFRALEKVRVRPQSLVQVCLKRVAENFLSYDSLEKKLQRKQLEDVYAMLDLGMSLPEAANRIADESYWKRRTQSKHRNAQVEKHGMSWKQTFFELELQEALERLPVAVELGGPEMEALRLQVQASRLHVFQLAIAQFPSHIDLSFLFDSMPALCSFSITFGNKRLGMDYERAMFGMKISDAQHLARNIRVSQTLVSLSLPCNMIDDELIKVLMGGLSYGHMLTHLDLSHNKIGDRGARRLASMLDPDYCLQALDLSDNLIHANGCMHLGAHLAENMTCSSLNLRLNRCEDNGVSHMFQDLCANKCLKVLNISCNDLTVRCLPYMNSMISENSTLT
;
A
#
# COMPACT_ATOMS: atom_id res chain seq x y z
N LEU A 1 -60.98 2.50 -2.68
CA LEU A 1 -61.92 3.47 -2.07
C LEU A 1 -61.10 4.35 -1.11
N LYS A 2 -60.86 5.67 -1.26
CA LYS A 2 -61.57 6.79 -1.90
C LYS A 2 -60.57 7.87 -2.39
N ARG A 3 -60.85 8.39 -3.61
CA ARG A 3 -60.74 9.77 -4.14
C ARG A 3 -59.37 10.46 -4.42
N ARG A 4 -59.12 10.66 -5.73
CA ARG A 4 -58.35 11.72 -6.47
C ARG A 4 -59.14 13.08 -6.48
N PRO A 5 -58.71 14.24 -7.09
CA PRO A 5 -57.75 14.41 -8.23
C PRO A 5 -56.89 15.71 -8.38
N SER A 6 -55.95 15.66 -9.36
CA SER A 6 -55.50 16.66 -10.40
C SER A 6 -54.94 18.04 -10.00
N LEU A 7 -53.86 18.60 -10.58
CA LEU A 7 -53.55 19.04 -11.97
C LEU A 7 -52.01 19.25 -12.09
N ALA A 8 -51.24 18.81 -13.09
CA ALA A 8 -51.12 19.24 -14.50
C ALA A 8 -50.63 20.70 -14.72
N GLY A 9 -49.50 20.88 -15.43
CA GLY A 9 -49.22 22.10 -16.21
C GLY A 9 -47.79 22.67 -16.13
N ARG A 10 -47.00 22.45 -17.19
CA ARG A 10 -45.64 22.97 -17.47
C ARG A 10 -45.67 24.40 -18.11
N PRO A 11 -44.51 25.06 -18.38
CA PRO A 11 -44.33 26.51 -18.32
C PRO A 11 -44.44 27.24 -19.67
N ALA A 12 -44.41 28.58 -19.65
CA ALA A 12 -44.25 29.41 -20.85
C ALA A 12 -43.39 30.66 -20.60
N ALA A 13 -42.45 30.87 -21.52
CA ALA A 13 -41.62 32.06 -21.69
C ALA A 13 -42.42 33.25 -22.25
N ARG A 14 -41.95 34.48 -22.03
CA ARG A 14 -42.34 35.62 -22.88
C ARG A 14 -41.23 36.67 -22.99
N VAL A 15 -41.00 37.03 -24.25
CA VAL A 15 -40.10 38.05 -24.78
C VAL A 15 -40.91 39.31 -25.09
N GLY A 16 -40.33 40.51 -24.88
CA GLY A 16 -40.40 41.60 -25.87
C GLY A 16 -41.07 42.94 -25.53
N ARG A 17 -40.22 44.00 -25.42
CA ARG A 17 -40.30 45.37 -26.02
C ARG A 17 -41.32 46.41 -25.47
N PRO A 18 -41.25 47.72 -25.86
CA PRO A 18 -40.11 48.67 -25.88
C PRO A 18 -40.45 50.13 -25.45
N GLY A 19 -39.41 50.93 -25.13
CA GLY A 19 -39.17 52.33 -25.59
C GLY A 19 -39.98 53.53 -25.07
N THR A 20 -39.28 54.57 -24.57
CA THR A 20 -39.53 56.01 -24.82
C THR A 20 -38.31 56.88 -24.48
N ARG A 21 -38.19 58.04 -25.15
CA ARG A 21 -37.04 58.97 -25.28
C ARG A 21 -37.24 60.27 -24.47
N ALA A 22 -36.15 61.06 -24.39
CA ALA A 22 -36.03 62.51 -24.07
C ALA A 22 -35.64 62.83 -22.60
N ALA A 23 -34.82 63.82 -22.23
CA ALA A 23 -34.15 64.93 -22.93
C ALA A 23 -32.88 65.38 -22.15
N MET A 24 -32.04 66.18 -22.81
CA MET A 24 -30.82 66.83 -22.30
C MET A 24 -31.06 67.83 -21.17
N THR A 25 -30.10 67.94 -20.24
CA THR A 25 -29.59 69.23 -19.72
C THR A 25 -28.12 69.06 -19.30
N GLY A 26 -27.29 70.03 -19.67
CA GLY A 26 -25.85 70.04 -19.41
C GLY A 26 -25.48 70.80 -18.15
N ALA A 27 -24.29 70.52 -17.62
CA ALA A 27 -23.52 71.43 -16.79
C ALA A 27 -22.02 71.14 -16.96
N PHE A 28 -21.28 72.17 -17.34
CA PHE A 28 -19.84 72.22 -17.56
C PHE A 28 -19.06 71.96 -16.25
N GLY A 29 -18.00 71.15 -16.32
CA GLY A 29 -16.98 71.02 -15.28
C GLY A 29 -15.63 70.69 -15.90
N ALA A 30 -14.72 71.67 -15.87
CA ALA A 30 -13.42 71.66 -16.55
C ALA A 30 -12.50 70.49 -16.13
N MET A 31 -12.07 69.66 -17.10
CA MET A 31 -10.99 68.69 -16.90
C MET A 31 -9.63 69.37 -17.04
N LYS A 32 -8.89 69.49 -15.93
CA LYS A 32 -7.46 69.81 -15.93
C LYS A 32 -6.68 68.62 -16.51
N GLN A 33 -5.85 68.91 -17.51
CA GLN A 33 -4.97 67.97 -18.21
C GLN A 33 -4.03 67.25 -17.23
N LYS A 34 -4.02 65.91 -17.26
CA LYS A 34 -2.92 65.10 -16.70
C LYS A 34 -1.78 65.03 -17.73
N PRO A 35 -0.51 65.09 -17.32
CA PRO A 35 0.63 65.11 -18.23
C PRO A 35 0.75 63.78 -19.01
N PRO A 36 1.37 63.79 -20.21
CA PRO A 36 1.50 62.60 -21.03
C PRO A 36 2.42 61.58 -20.34
N ILE A 37 1.96 60.33 -20.29
CA ILE A 37 2.74 59.18 -19.82
C ILE A 37 3.97 59.04 -20.73
N PRO A 38 5.20 58.88 -20.19
CA PRO A 38 6.38 58.68 -21.01
C PRO A 38 6.24 57.43 -21.88
N PHE A 39 6.61 57.54 -23.15
CA PHE A 39 6.64 56.49 -24.16
C PHE A 39 7.73 55.44 -23.85
N ARG A 40 7.71 54.80 -22.68
CA ARG A 40 8.72 53.80 -22.27
C ARG A 40 8.21 52.89 -21.14
N ALA A 41 7.12 52.16 -21.39
CA ALA A 41 6.76 51.01 -20.55
C ALA A 41 5.86 50.00 -21.30
N LEU A 42 6.16 49.77 -22.59
CA LEU A 42 5.76 48.53 -23.26
C LEU A 42 7.04 47.76 -23.56
N GLU A 43 7.70 47.27 -22.51
CA GLU A 43 8.54 46.09 -22.67
C GLU A 43 7.61 44.97 -23.15
N LYS A 44 7.50 44.85 -24.48
CA LYS A 44 7.03 43.64 -25.13
C LYS A 44 7.74 42.50 -24.42
N VAL A 45 6.97 41.63 -23.76
CA VAL A 45 7.46 40.32 -23.32
C VAL A 45 8.12 39.69 -24.53
N ARG A 46 9.46 39.81 -24.63
CA ARG A 46 10.24 39.23 -25.71
C ARG A 46 10.21 37.73 -25.47
N VAL A 47 9.19 37.06 -26.00
CA VAL A 47 9.19 35.62 -26.15
C VAL A 47 10.41 35.32 -27.01
N ARG A 48 11.48 34.79 -26.40
CA ARG A 48 12.64 34.33 -27.15
C ARG A 48 12.13 33.31 -28.17
N PRO A 49 12.46 33.44 -29.47
CA PRO A 49 12.03 32.47 -30.46
C PRO A 49 12.58 31.09 -30.07
N GLN A 50 11.71 30.07 -30.09
CA GLN A 50 12.10 28.70 -29.79
C GLN A 50 13.16 28.25 -30.82
N SER A 51 14.20 27.58 -30.33
CA SER A 51 15.19 26.98 -31.23
C SER A 51 14.55 25.88 -32.08
N LEU A 52 15.06 25.66 -33.31
CA LEU A 52 14.59 24.56 -34.16
C LEU A 52 14.65 23.21 -33.43
N VAL A 53 15.70 22.99 -32.62
CA VAL A 53 15.85 21.80 -31.77
C VAL A 53 14.67 21.65 -30.82
N GLN A 54 14.28 22.71 -30.08
CA GLN A 54 13.15 22.65 -29.15
C GLN A 54 11.82 22.35 -29.86
N VAL A 55 11.60 22.93 -31.05
CA VAL A 55 10.40 22.65 -31.86
C VAL A 55 10.38 21.19 -32.31
N CYS A 56 11.51 20.66 -32.76
CA CYS A 56 11.64 19.24 -33.14
C CYS A 56 11.41 18.31 -31.95
N LEU A 57 12.03 18.57 -30.79
CA LEU A 57 11.86 17.74 -29.59
C LEU A 57 10.41 17.74 -29.10
N LYS A 58 9.73 18.89 -29.15
CA LYS A 58 8.30 18.95 -28.85
C LYS A 58 7.49 18.05 -29.77
N ARG A 59 7.78 18.07 -31.08
CA ARG A 59 7.07 17.21 -32.04
C ARG A 59 7.38 15.72 -31.84
N VAL A 60 8.61 15.39 -31.43
CA VAL A 60 8.98 14.03 -31.04
C VAL A 60 8.20 13.58 -29.80
N ALA A 61 8.07 14.43 -28.79
CA ALA A 61 7.29 14.14 -27.59
C ALA A 61 5.79 13.92 -27.92
N GLU A 62 5.20 14.74 -28.78
CA GLU A 62 3.81 14.60 -29.24
C GLU A 62 3.55 13.28 -29.97
N ASN A 63 4.56 12.71 -30.63
CA ASN A 63 4.45 11.47 -31.42
C ASN A 63 5.34 10.36 -30.84
N PHE A 64 5.58 10.37 -29.52
CA PHE A 64 6.54 9.50 -28.86
C PHE A 64 6.31 8.02 -29.18
N LEU A 65 5.05 7.58 -29.19
CA LEU A 65 4.66 6.19 -29.47
C LEU A 65 4.96 5.74 -30.90
N SER A 66 5.14 6.66 -31.85
CA SER A 66 5.47 6.37 -33.24
C SER A 66 6.97 6.12 -33.47
N TYR A 67 7.81 6.36 -32.45
CA TYR A 67 9.26 6.22 -32.58
C TYR A 67 9.79 5.09 -31.71
N ASP A 68 10.45 4.13 -32.34
CA ASP A 68 11.19 3.09 -31.62
C ASP A 68 12.63 3.51 -31.33
N SER A 69 13.10 3.10 -30.15
CA SER A 69 14.48 3.26 -29.69
C SER A 69 14.99 4.71 -29.72
N LEU A 70 14.18 5.67 -29.28
CA LEU A 70 14.59 7.09 -29.18
C LEU A 70 15.87 7.27 -28.35
N GLU A 71 16.08 6.43 -27.34
CA GLU A 71 17.28 6.42 -26.50
C GLU A 71 18.57 6.18 -27.28
N LYS A 72 18.50 5.49 -28.44
CA LYS A 72 19.64 5.26 -29.34
C LYS A 72 19.85 6.39 -30.34
N LYS A 73 18.85 7.24 -30.55
CA LYS A 73 18.80 8.27 -31.60
C LYS A 73 19.03 9.68 -31.06
N LEU A 74 18.71 9.94 -29.79
CA LEU A 74 18.82 11.24 -29.15
C LEU A 74 19.97 11.26 -28.15
N GLN A 75 20.58 12.44 -27.97
CA GLN A 75 21.49 12.65 -26.86
C GLN A 75 20.74 12.62 -25.53
N ARG A 76 21.42 12.24 -24.45
CA ARG A 76 20.82 12.14 -23.11
C ARG A 76 20.00 13.36 -22.70
N LYS A 77 20.56 14.57 -22.86
CA LYS A 77 19.86 15.82 -22.50
C LYS A 77 18.59 16.06 -23.32
N GLN A 78 18.63 15.74 -24.62
CA GLN A 78 17.47 15.88 -25.50
C GLN A 78 16.38 14.88 -25.16
N LEU A 79 16.78 13.67 -24.73
CA LEU A 79 15.88 12.64 -24.28
C LEU A 79 15.20 13.02 -22.95
N GLU A 80 15.96 13.58 -22.00
CA GLU A 80 15.44 14.15 -20.75
C GLU A 80 14.42 15.27 -21.04
N ASP A 81 14.72 16.17 -21.99
CA ASP A 81 13.79 17.21 -22.44
C ASP A 81 12.49 16.61 -23.03
N VAL A 82 12.59 15.55 -23.85
CA VAL A 82 11.42 14.84 -24.40
C VAL A 82 10.59 14.21 -23.27
N TYR A 83 11.22 13.50 -22.34
CA TYR A 83 10.53 12.87 -21.20
C TYR A 83 9.85 13.89 -20.28
N ALA A 84 10.43 15.09 -20.12
CA ALA A 84 9.82 16.19 -19.37
C ALA A 84 8.54 16.72 -20.04
N MET A 85 8.45 16.62 -21.37
CA MET A 85 7.29 17.06 -22.17
C MET A 85 6.21 15.97 -22.34
N LEU A 86 6.50 14.71 -22.00
CA LEU A 86 5.52 13.63 -22.14
C LEU A 86 4.33 13.82 -21.20
N ASP A 87 3.17 13.45 -21.73
CA ASP A 87 1.90 13.38 -21.01
C ASP A 87 1.91 12.27 -19.95
N LEU A 88 1.27 12.54 -18.81
CA LEU A 88 1.19 11.62 -17.68
C LEU A 88 0.03 10.62 -17.81
N GLY A 89 -0.89 10.82 -18.75
CA GLY A 89 -2.06 9.98 -19.02
C GLY A 89 -1.80 8.81 -19.99
N MET A 90 -0.57 8.61 -20.47
CA MET A 90 -0.20 7.48 -21.32
C MET A 90 -0.57 6.13 -20.68
N SER A 91 -1.03 5.17 -21.49
CA SER A 91 -1.41 3.85 -20.97
C SER A 91 -0.23 3.16 -20.26
N LEU A 92 -0.53 2.37 -19.22
CA LEU A 92 0.51 1.70 -18.44
C LEU A 92 1.39 0.75 -19.27
N PRO A 93 0.84 -0.11 -20.15
CA PRO A 93 1.67 -1.02 -20.95
C PRO A 93 2.64 -0.29 -21.89
N GLU A 94 2.22 0.84 -22.44
CA GLU A 94 3.06 1.64 -23.35
C GLU A 94 4.16 2.37 -22.59
N ALA A 95 3.82 2.99 -21.45
CA ALA A 95 4.79 3.70 -20.62
C ALA A 95 5.81 2.75 -19.98
N ALA A 96 5.35 1.61 -19.46
CA ALA A 96 6.20 0.62 -18.78
C ALA A 96 7.38 0.16 -19.65
N ASN A 97 7.12 -0.11 -20.94
CA ASN A 97 8.13 -0.67 -21.84
C ASN A 97 9.02 0.38 -22.51
N ARG A 98 8.54 1.62 -22.67
CA ARG A 98 9.24 2.66 -23.44
C ARG A 98 9.91 3.74 -22.62
N ILE A 99 9.55 3.87 -21.33
CA ILE A 99 10.04 4.95 -20.47
C ILE A 99 10.82 4.34 -19.30
N ALA A 100 12.13 4.47 -19.37
CA ALA A 100 13.04 4.15 -18.26
C ALA A 100 13.31 5.37 -17.34
N ASP A 101 12.93 6.58 -17.77
CA ASP A 101 13.31 7.81 -17.07
C ASP A 101 12.59 8.02 -15.74
N GLU A 102 13.38 8.13 -14.68
CA GLU A 102 12.92 8.31 -13.30
C GLU A 102 12.25 9.67 -13.07
N SER A 103 12.57 10.70 -13.86
CA SER A 103 11.94 12.02 -13.71
C SER A 103 10.49 12.00 -14.20
N TYR A 104 10.20 11.28 -15.28
CA TYR A 104 8.84 11.02 -15.75
C TYR A 104 8.03 10.27 -14.69
N TRP A 105 8.56 9.15 -14.17
CA TRP A 105 7.87 8.37 -13.16
C TRP A 105 7.67 9.15 -11.86
N LYS A 106 8.64 9.96 -11.45
CA LYS A 106 8.49 10.88 -10.31
C LYS A 106 7.32 11.83 -10.51
N ARG A 107 7.23 12.51 -11.65
CA ARG A 107 6.11 13.42 -11.98
C ARG A 107 4.78 12.66 -11.99
N ARG A 108 4.75 11.47 -12.60
CA ARG A 108 3.55 10.64 -12.70
C ARG A 108 3.07 10.19 -11.32
N THR A 109 3.95 9.64 -10.49
CA THR A 109 3.68 9.24 -9.11
C THR A 109 3.19 10.41 -8.29
N GLN A 110 3.91 11.54 -8.30
CA GLN A 110 3.56 12.71 -7.49
C GLN A 110 2.25 13.39 -7.93
N SER A 111 1.81 13.20 -9.18
CA SER A 111 0.51 13.71 -9.62
C SER A 111 -0.67 13.03 -8.92
N LYS A 112 -0.54 11.74 -8.57
CA LYS A 112 -1.52 10.95 -7.81
C LYS A 112 -1.21 10.89 -6.31
N HIS A 113 0.05 10.64 -5.97
CA HIS A 113 0.57 10.41 -4.63
C HIS A 113 1.64 11.44 -4.27
N ARG A 114 1.21 12.64 -3.88
CA ARG A 114 2.13 13.76 -3.56
C ARG A 114 3.18 13.44 -2.49
N ASN A 115 2.81 12.59 -1.53
CA ASN A 115 3.65 12.24 -0.38
C ASN A 115 4.32 10.85 -0.52
N ALA A 116 4.41 10.30 -1.74
CA ALA A 116 5.08 9.02 -1.95
C ALA A 116 6.57 9.10 -1.56
N GLN A 117 7.03 8.08 -0.81
CA GLN A 117 8.39 7.96 -0.31
C GLN A 117 9.12 6.88 -1.11
N VAL A 118 9.99 7.28 -2.03
CA VAL A 118 10.71 6.37 -2.94
C VAL A 118 11.61 5.38 -2.18
N GLU A 119 12.06 5.77 -0.98
CA GLU A 119 12.92 4.99 -0.10
C GLU A 119 12.26 3.68 0.36
N LYS A 120 10.92 3.68 0.44
CA LYS A 120 10.16 2.48 0.79
C LYS A 120 10.09 1.49 -0.36
N HIS A 121 10.32 1.92 -1.60
CA HIS A 121 10.04 1.17 -2.84
C HIS A 121 11.29 1.00 -3.70
N GLY A 122 12.40 0.58 -3.07
CA GLY A 122 13.62 0.21 -3.79
C GLY A 122 14.38 1.38 -4.45
N MET A 123 14.11 2.63 -4.05
CA MET A 123 14.76 3.84 -4.59
C MET A 123 14.50 4.09 -6.09
N SER A 124 13.44 3.51 -6.67
CA SER A 124 12.99 3.80 -8.04
C SER A 124 11.56 4.33 -8.03
N TRP A 125 11.35 5.49 -8.66
CA TRP A 125 10.04 6.07 -8.90
C TRP A 125 9.19 5.23 -9.83
N LYS A 126 9.81 4.50 -10.77
CA LYS A 126 9.10 3.54 -11.64
C LYS A 126 8.50 2.40 -10.81
N GLN A 127 9.31 1.78 -9.95
CA GLN A 127 8.84 0.76 -9.01
C GLN A 127 7.76 1.33 -8.08
N THR A 128 8.04 2.47 -7.44
CA THR A 128 7.10 3.17 -6.55
C THR A 128 5.75 3.40 -7.23
N PHE A 129 5.76 3.86 -8.48
CA PHE A 129 4.54 4.09 -9.24
C PHE A 129 3.74 2.80 -9.41
N PHE A 130 4.37 1.73 -9.90
CA PHE A 130 3.67 0.49 -10.20
C PHE A 130 3.12 -0.21 -8.96
N GLU A 131 3.89 -0.23 -7.87
CA GLU A 131 3.45 -0.81 -6.60
C GLU A 131 2.25 -0.04 -6.04
N LEU A 132 2.31 1.30 -5.99
CA LEU A 132 1.20 2.12 -5.50
C LEU A 132 -0.04 2.04 -6.39
N GLU A 133 0.13 2.13 -7.72
CA GLU A 133 -1.01 2.05 -8.65
C GLU A 133 -1.70 0.69 -8.57
N LEU A 134 -0.95 -0.40 -8.40
CA LEU A 134 -1.51 -1.75 -8.27
C LEU A 134 -2.19 -1.95 -6.92
N GLN A 135 -1.60 -1.45 -5.83
CA GLN A 135 -2.26 -1.42 -4.53
C GLN A 135 -3.60 -0.68 -4.61
N GLU A 136 -3.63 0.52 -5.18
CA GLU A 136 -4.88 1.27 -5.35
C GLU A 136 -5.92 0.53 -6.19
N ALA A 137 -5.49 -0.15 -7.26
CA ALA A 137 -6.38 -0.93 -8.10
C ALA A 137 -7.02 -2.07 -7.32
N LEU A 138 -6.23 -2.81 -6.53
CA LEU A 138 -6.70 -3.90 -5.67
C LEU A 138 -7.63 -3.40 -4.55
N GLU A 139 -7.30 -2.28 -3.91
CA GLU A 139 -8.08 -1.68 -2.81
C GLU A 139 -9.43 -1.10 -3.27
N ARG A 140 -9.56 -0.78 -4.57
CA ARG A 140 -10.80 -0.24 -5.17
C ARG A 140 -11.73 -1.31 -5.71
N LEU A 141 -11.32 -2.58 -5.74
CA LEU A 141 -12.17 -3.65 -6.24
C LEU A 141 -13.46 -3.75 -5.41
N PRO A 142 -14.63 -3.85 -6.06
CA PRO A 142 -15.89 -4.00 -5.36
C PRO A 142 -15.99 -5.38 -4.70
N VAL A 143 -16.85 -5.49 -3.67
CA VAL A 143 -17.07 -6.74 -2.92
C VAL A 143 -17.50 -7.90 -3.82
N ALA A 144 -18.33 -7.63 -4.83
CA ALA A 144 -18.87 -8.61 -5.77
C ALA A 144 -18.34 -8.35 -7.19
N VAL A 145 -17.02 -8.32 -7.35
CA VAL A 145 -16.40 -8.12 -8.66
C VAL A 145 -16.67 -9.31 -9.60
N GLU A 146 -17.08 -9.00 -10.83
CA GLU A 146 -17.22 -10.01 -11.88
C GLU A 146 -15.84 -10.40 -12.43
N LEU A 147 -15.47 -11.67 -12.33
CA LEU A 147 -14.15 -12.17 -12.74
C LEU A 147 -13.86 -12.00 -14.26
N GLY A 148 -14.90 -11.83 -15.08
CA GLY A 148 -14.81 -11.51 -16.51
C GLY A 148 -15.17 -10.07 -16.86
N GLY A 149 -15.38 -9.23 -15.84
CA GLY A 149 -15.78 -7.83 -16.02
C GLY A 149 -14.62 -6.91 -16.42
N PRO A 150 -14.93 -5.67 -16.83
CA PRO A 150 -13.92 -4.71 -17.28
C PRO A 150 -12.90 -4.34 -16.20
N GLU A 151 -13.30 -4.36 -14.92
CA GLU A 151 -12.44 -4.05 -13.78
C GLU A 151 -11.34 -5.10 -13.61
N MET A 152 -11.71 -6.39 -13.71
CA MET A 152 -10.76 -7.49 -13.61
C MET A 152 -9.82 -7.53 -14.83
N GLU A 153 -10.33 -7.21 -16.03
CA GLU A 153 -9.50 -7.16 -17.24
C GLU A 153 -8.50 -5.99 -17.18
N ALA A 154 -8.92 -4.82 -16.70
CA ALA A 154 -8.02 -3.70 -16.44
C ALA A 154 -6.93 -4.07 -15.42
N LEU A 155 -7.31 -4.78 -14.35
CA LEU A 155 -6.36 -5.27 -13.35
C LEU A 155 -5.35 -6.26 -13.96
N ARG A 156 -5.79 -7.20 -14.80
CA ARG A 156 -4.89 -8.15 -15.48
C ARG A 156 -3.88 -7.45 -16.39
N LEU A 157 -4.35 -6.48 -17.18
CA LEU A 157 -3.46 -5.67 -18.03
C LEU A 157 -2.44 -4.91 -17.19
N GLN A 158 -2.87 -4.36 -16.06
CA GLN A 158 -1.99 -3.67 -15.13
C GLN A 158 -0.96 -4.59 -14.48
N VAL A 159 -1.37 -5.78 -14.04
CA VAL A 159 -0.46 -6.81 -13.51
C VAL A 159 0.58 -7.19 -14.56
N GLN A 160 0.17 -7.42 -15.81
CA GLN A 160 1.10 -7.78 -16.87
C GLN A 160 2.08 -6.64 -17.22
N ALA A 161 1.64 -5.37 -17.12
CA ALA A 161 2.52 -4.22 -17.35
C ALA A 161 3.49 -3.96 -16.19
N SER A 162 3.13 -4.34 -14.96
CA SER A 162 3.88 -4.03 -13.73
C SER A 162 4.71 -5.18 -13.19
N ARG A 163 4.50 -6.42 -13.65
CA ARG A 163 5.09 -7.67 -13.12
C ARG A 163 6.60 -7.68 -12.84
N LEU A 164 7.41 -6.92 -13.58
CA LEU A 164 8.87 -6.87 -13.40
C LEU A 164 9.33 -5.76 -12.42
N HIS A 165 8.38 -4.95 -11.96
CA HIS A 165 8.64 -3.75 -11.17
C HIS A 165 7.87 -3.76 -9.83
N VAL A 166 7.21 -4.87 -9.48
CA VAL A 166 6.49 -5.03 -8.22
C VAL A 166 7.24 -6.03 -7.37
N PHE A 167 7.83 -5.54 -6.29
CA PHE A 167 8.57 -6.33 -5.30
C PHE A 167 7.81 -6.39 -3.97
N GLN A 168 6.98 -5.39 -3.71
CA GLN A 168 6.13 -5.36 -2.53
C GLN A 168 4.71 -4.91 -2.86
N LEU A 169 3.76 -5.43 -2.11
CA LEU A 169 2.38 -4.98 -2.11
C LEU A 169 1.88 -4.83 -0.68
N ALA A 170 1.42 -3.63 -0.34
CA ALA A 170 0.76 -3.34 0.92
C ALA A 170 -0.69 -2.90 0.68
N ILE A 171 -1.62 -3.84 0.78
CA ILE A 171 -3.05 -3.66 0.54
C ILE A 171 -3.72 -3.33 1.87
N ALA A 172 -4.02 -2.06 2.09
CA ALA A 172 -4.53 -1.56 3.36
C ALA A 172 -6.00 -1.93 3.60
N GLN A 173 -6.73 -2.29 2.55
CA GLN A 173 -8.11 -2.76 2.62
C GLN A 173 -8.40 -3.68 1.42
N PHE A 174 -9.05 -4.81 1.64
CA PHE A 174 -9.38 -5.75 0.58
C PHE A 174 -10.78 -6.32 0.76
N PRO A 175 -11.80 -5.60 0.26
CA PRO A 175 -13.20 -5.98 0.47
C PRO A 175 -13.70 -7.04 -0.53
N SER A 176 -12.98 -7.29 -1.63
CA SER A 176 -13.41 -8.18 -2.71
C SER A 176 -13.22 -9.66 -2.42
N HIS A 177 -12.28 -10.04 -1.53
CA HIS A 177 -11.95 -11.43 -1.20
C HIS A 177 -11.68 -12.32 -2.43
N ILE A 178 -11.28 -11.74 -3.57
CA ILE A 178 -10.96 -12.53 -4.76
C ILE A 178 -9.68 -13.33 -4.52
N ASP A 179 -9.57 -14.46 -5.22
CA ASP A 179 -8.35 -15.25 -5.23
C ASP A 179 -7.20 -14.46 -5.87
N LEU A 180 -6.17 -14.17 -5.08
CA LEU A 180 -4.98 -13.42 -5.49
C LEU A 180 -3.88 -14.31 -6.12
N SER A 181 -4.15 -15.59 -6.38
CA SER A 181 -3.17 -16.52 -6.99
C SER A 181 -2.54 -15.95 -8.27
N PHE A 182 -3.33 -15.28 -9.11
CA PHE A 182 -2.85 -14.66 -10.36
C PHE A 182 -1.75 -13.60 -10.14
N LEU A 183 -1.68 -12.96 -8.96
CA LEU A 183 -0.61 -12.03 -8.62
C LEU A 183 0.69 -12.80 -8.37
N PHE A 184 0.64 -13.83 -7.54
CA PHE A 184 1.80 -14.66 -7.20
C PHE A 184 2.35 -15.40 -8.43
N ASP A 185 1.48 -15.87 -9.31
CA ASP A 185 1.86 -16.51 -10.58
C ASP A 185 2.54 -15.54 -11.55
N SER A 186 2.12 -14.27 -11.55
CA SER A 186 2.58 -13.28 -12.53
C SER A 186 3.79 -12.47 -12.04
N MET A 187 4.01 -12.38 -10.73
CA MET A 187 5.01 -11.49 -10.12
C MET A 187 6.18 -12.30 -9.54
N PRO A 188 7.21 -12.61 -10.36
CA PRO A 188 8.32 -13.44 -9.92
C PRO A 188 9.16 -12.78 -8.81
N ALA A 189 9.13 -11.45 -8.71
CA ALA A 189 9.97 -10.68 -7.79
C ALA A 189 9.26 -10.23 -6.50
N LEU A 190 8.00 -10.65 -6.28
CA LEU A 190 7.23 -10.26 -5.10
C LEU A 190 7.83 -10.88 -3.83
N CYS A 191 8.51 -10.06 -3.03
CA CYS A 191 9.21 -10.47 -1.82
C CYS A 191 8.53 -10.00 -0.52
N SER A 192 7.65 -9.01 -0.59
CA SER A 192 6.91 -8.51 0.58
C SER A 192 5.42 -8.40 0.28
N PHE A 193 4.59 -9.00 1.11
CA PHE A 193 3.14 -8.97 0.95
C PHE A 193 2.45 -8.62 2.27
N SER A 194 1.66 -7.55 2.25
CA SER A 194 0.83 -7.12 3.37
C SER A 194 -0.60 -6.92 2.90
N ILE A 195 -1.57 -7.44 3.66
CA ILE A 195 -2.99 -7.34 3.31
C ILE A 195 -3.86 -7.26 4.57
N THR A 196 -4.84 -6.36 4.55
CA THR A 196 -5.94 -6.32 5.54
C THR A 196 -7.28 -6.52 4.83
N PHE A 197 -8.00 -7.57 5.20
CA PHE A 197 -9.30 -7.92 4.64
C PHE A 197 -10.42 -7.07 5.24
N GLY A 198 -11.28 -6.58 4.35
CA GLY A 198 -12.42 -5.74 4.69
C GLY A 198 -12.27 -4.29 4.25
N ASN A 199 -13.17 -3.44 4.72
CA ASN A 199 -13.32 -2.06 4.23
C ASN A 199 -13.12 -1.04 5.35
N LYS A 200 -12.22 -0.06 5.15
CA LYS A 200 -11.96 0.98 6.16
C LYS A 200 -12.98 2.11 6.15
N ARG A 201 -13.77 2.26 5.08
CA ARG A 201 -14.68 3.41 4.87
C ARG A 201 -16.13 2.94 4.67
N LEU A 202 -16.76 2.46 5.75
CA LEU A 202 -18.14 1.97 5.71
C LEU A 202 -19.22 3.03 6.00
N GLY A 203 -18.86 4.16 6.62
CA GLY A 203 -19.87 5.10 7.09
C GLY A 203 -20.84 4.42 8.08
N MET A 204 -22.14 4.47 7.79
CA MET A 204 -23.19 3.87 8.63
C MET A 204 -23.56 2.43 8.21
N ASP A 205 -23.08 1.95 7.07
CA ASP A 205 -23.41 0.63 6.52
C ASP A 205 -22.48 -0.45 7.11
N TYR A 206 -22.34 -0.48 8.43
CA TYR A 206 -21.46 -1.42 9.13
C TYR A 206 -22.08 -2.82 9.22
N GLU A 207 -21.38 -3.80 8.67
CA GLU A 207 -21.65 -5.22 8.92
C GLU A 207 -20.36 -5.91 9.34
N ARG A 208 -20.40 -6.61 10.48
CA ARG A 208 -19.23 -7.33 11.03
C ARG A 208 -18.66 -8.37 10.07
N ALA A 209 -19.50 -8.96 9.21
CA ALA A 209 -19.08 -9.96 8.23
C ALA A 209 -18.22 -9.39 7.08
N MET A 210 -18.14 -8.06 6.95
CA MET A 210 -17.30 -7.39 5.95
C MET A 210 -15.84 -7.22 6.39
N PHE A 211 -15.46 -7.74 7.55
CA PHE A 211 -14.12 -7.59 8.10
C PHE A 211 -13.46 -8.93 8.38
N GLY A 212 -12.14 -8.93 8.23
CA GLY A 212 -11.31 -10.07 8.58
C GLY A 212 -11.24 -11.11 7.48
N MET A 213 -10.28 -12.01 7.66
CA MET A 213 -9.97 -13.07 6.73
C MET A 213 -11.02 -14.17 6.78
N LYS A 214 -11.55 -14.56 5.62
CA LYS A 214 -12.40 -15.75 5.48
C LYS A 214 -11.52 -16.99 5.37
N ILE A 215 -12.11 -18.16 5.63
CA ILE A 215 -11.40 -19.43 5.48
C ILE A 215 -10.92 -19.67 4.04
N SER A 216 -11.67 -19.20 3.04
CA SER A 216 -11.27 -19.23 1.62
C SER A 216 -10.01 -18.41 1.37
N ASP A 217 -9.92 -17.22 1.98
CA ASP A 217 -8.77 -16.33 1.82
C ASP A 217 -7.52 -16.95 2.43
N ALA A 218 -7.65 -17.55 3.63
CA ALA A 218 -6.57 -18.29 4.26
C ALA A 218 -6.11 -19.47 3.40
N GLN A 219 -7.03 -20.18 2.76
CA GLN A 219 -6.69 -21.28 1.85
C GLN A 219 -5.98 -20.79 0.59
N HIS A 220 -6.44 -19.71 -0.03
CA HIS A 220 -5.76 -19.11 -1.19
C HIS A 220 -4.36 -18.62 -0.81
N LEU A 221 -4.24 -17.89 0.30
CA LEU A 221 -2.96 -17.39 0.76
C LEU A 221 -1.98 -18.51 1.14
N ALA A 222 -2.46 -19.58 1.80
CA ALA A 222 -1.64 -20.75 2.09
C ALA A 222 -1.09 -21.41 0.81
N ARG A 223 -1.92 -21.53 -0.24
CA ARG A 223 -1.46 -22.04 -1.55
C ARG A 223 -0.43 -21.11 -2.17
N ASN A 224 -0.67 -19.80 -2.12
CA ASN A 224 0.22 -18.78 -2.69
C ASN A 224 1.59 -18.75 -2.00
N ILE A 225 1.63 -18.83 -0.68
CA ILE A 225 2.88 -18.91 0.09
C ILE A 225 3.65 -20.18 -0.29
N ARG A 226 2.96 -21.31 -0.47
CA ARG A 226 3.59 -22.59 -0.81
C ARG A 226 4.27 -22.58 -2.18
N VAL A 227 3.71 -21.85 -3.16
CA VAL A 227 4.30 -21.75 -4.51
C VAL A 227 5.30 -20.60 -4.63
N SER A 228 5.24 -19.61 -3.75
CA SER A 228 6.16 -18.49 -3.77
C SER A 228 7.57 -18.93 -3.39
N GLN A 229 8.53 -18.60 -4.25
CA GLN A 229 9.96 -18.85 -4.03
C GLN A 229 10.71 -17.59 -3.60
N THR A 230 10.02 -16.46 -3.48
CA THR A 230 10.66 -15.14 -3.27
C THR A 230 10.08 -14.37 -2.09
N LEU A 231 8.97 -14.84 -1.49
CA LEU A 231 8.35 -14.17 -0.36
C LEU A 231 9.24 -14.27 0.89
N VAL A 232 9.68 -13.11 1.36
CA VAL A 232 10.57 -12.93 2.51
C VAL A 232 9.83 -12.30 3.69
N SER A 233 8.82 -11.47 3.41
CA SER A 233 8.02 -10.75 4.41
C SER A 233 6.53 -10.93 4.18
N LEU A 234 5.81 -11.37 5.20
CA LEU A 234 4.36 -11.49 5.20
C LEU A 234 3.75 -10.74 6.39
N SER A 235 2.81 -9.85 6.13
CA SER A 235 2.13 -9.05 7.16
C SER A 235 0.62 -9.16 6.99
N LEU A 236 -0.06 -9.67 8.02
CA LEU A 236 -1.51 -9.89 8.05
C LEU A 236 -2.16 -9.24 9.28
N PRO A 237 -1.90 -7.95 9.57
CA PRO A 237 -2.44 -7.30 10.74
C PRO A 237 -3.94 -7.06 10.61
N CYS A 238 -4.64 -7.04 11.74
CA CYS A 238 -6.05 -6.65 11.82
C CYS A 238 -7.00 -7.53 10.99
N ASN A 239 -6.69 -8.81 10.83
CA ASN A 239 -7.44 -9.74 9.98
C ASN A 239 -8.39 -10.67 10.75
N MET A 240 -8.55 -10.48 12.06
CA MET A 240 -9.34 -11.35 12.93
C MET A 240 -8.93 -12.83 12.84
N ILE A 241 -7.66 -13.11 12.56
CA ILE A 241 -7.12 -14.47 12.42
C ILE A 241 -7.16 -15.16 13.79
N ASP A 242 -7.89 -16.27 13.89
CA ASP A 242 -7.96 -17.11 15.10
C ASP A 242 -7.14 -18.40 14.95
N ASP A 243 -7.17 -19.26 15.97
CA ASP A 243 -6.44 -20.54 15.98
C ASP A 243 -6.77 -21.45 14.78
N GLU A 244 -8.02 -21.42 14.28
CA GLU A 244 -8.44 -22.26 13.15
C GLU A 244 -7.92 -21.69 11.83
N LEU A 245 -7.92 -20.37 11.65
CA LEU A 245 -7.30 -19.73 10.50
C LEU A 245 -5.77 -19.89 10.51
N ILE A 246 -5.12 -19.83 11.67
CA ILE A 246 -3.69 -20.17 11.80
C ILE A 246 -3.43 -21.60 11.33
N LYS A 247 -4.25 -22.57 11.76
CA LYS A 247 -4.13 -23.95 11.29
C LYS A 247 -4.19 -24.07 9.77
N VAL A 248 -5.06 -23.29 9.11
CA VAL A 248 -5.13 -23.24 7.64
C VAL A 248 -3.88 -22.59 7.03
N LEU A 249 -3.46 -21.42 7.55
CA LEU A 249 -2.29 -20.69 7.06
C LEU A 249 -1.00 -21.50 7.22
N MET A 250 -0.87 -22.30 8.28
CA MET A 250 0.26 -23.21 8.48
C MET A 250 0.43 -24.21 7.34
N GLY A 251 -0.65 -24.58 6.63
CA GLY A 251 -0.56 -25.41 5.43
C GLY A 251 0.28 -24.80 4.30
N GLY A 252 0.50 -23.49 4.32
CA GLY A 252 1.42 -22.76 3.44
C GLY A 252 2.70 -22.34 4.14
N LEU A 253 2.58 -21.74 5.33
CA LEU A 253 3.73 -21.21 6.09
C LEU A 253 4.78 -22.28 6.40
N SER A 254 4.37 -23.53 6.60
CA SER A 254 5.32 -24.63 6.82
C SER A 254 6.27 -24.88 5.64
N TYR A 255 5.95 -24.41 4.43
CA TYR A 255 6.83 -24.49 3.24
C TYR A 255 7.57 -23.17 2.96
N GLY A 256 7.26 -22.10 3.69
CA GLY A 256 7.83 -20.77 3.50
C GLY A 256 9.20 -20.58 4.14
N HIS A 257 10.18 -21.43 3.80
CA HIS A 257 11.50 -21.44 4.44
C HIS A 257 12.31 -20.13 4.26
N MET A 258 11.93 -19.29 3.30
CA MET A 258 12.55 -17.98 3.03
C MET A 258 11.92 -16.83 3.82
N LEU A 259 10.82 -17.07 4.55
CA LEU A 259 10.19 -16.05 5.38
C LEU A 259 11.11 -15.68 6.54
N THR A 260 11.47 -14.40 6.60
CA THR A 260 12.27 -13.81 7.67
C THR A 260 11.44 -12.88 8.54
N HIS A 261 10.35 -12.32 8.02
CA HIS A 261 9.47 -11.41 8.75
C HIS A 261 8.03 -11.89 8.66
N LEU A 262 7.42 -12.13 9.82
CA LEU A 262 6.01 -12.50 9.93
C LEU A 262 5.32 -11.58 10.93
N ASP A 263 4.35 -10.82 10.44
CA ASP A 263 3.50 -9.96 11.26
C ASP A 263 2.06 -10.50 11.26
N LEU A 264 1.63 -10.93 12.43
CA LEU A 264 0.29 -11.42 12.73
C LEU A 264 -0.34 -10.61 13.88
N SER A 265 0.09 -9.35 14.04
CA SER A 265 -0.40 -8.46 15.09
C SER A 265 -1.90 -8.12 14.96
N HIS A 266 -2.53 -7.71 16.05
CA HIS A 266 -3.93 -7.25 16.08
C HIS A 266 -4.92 -8.31 15.55
N ASN A 267 -4.73 -9.57 15.94
CA ASN A 267 -5.56 -10.70 15.54
C ASN A 267 -6.22 -11.36 16.77
N LYS A 268 -6.70 -12.60 16.63
CA LYS A 268 -7.40 -13.35 17.69
C LYS A 268 -6.70 -14.67 17.98
N ILE A 269 -5.37 -14.70 17.83
CA ILE A 269 -4.55 -15.90 18.00
C ILE A 269 -4.49 -16.24 19.49
N GLY A 270 -4.90 -17.45 19.84
CA GLY A 270 -4.81 -17.98 21.20
C GLY A 270 -3.61 -18.90 21.40
N ASP A 271 -3.58 -19.61 22.53
CA ASP A 271 -2.50 -20.53 22.88
C ASP A 271 -2.26 -21.63 21.84
N ARG A 272 -3.35 -22.14 21.21
CA ARG A 272 -3.21 -23.22 20.21
C ARG A 272 -2.62 -22.70 18.91
N GLY A 273 -3.01 -21.50 18.48
CA GLY A 273 -2.41 -20.84 17.33
C GLY A 273 -0.94 -20.48 17.60
N ALA A 274 -0.63 -19.91 18.77
CA ALA A 274 0.74 -19.61 19.19
C ALA A 274 1.63 -20.85 19.21
N ARG A 275 1.14 -21.98 19.74
CA ARG A 275 1.85 -23.27 19.70
C ARG A 275 2.18 -23.72 18.28
N ARG A 276 1.27 -23.51 17.32
CA ARG A 276 1.52 -23.86 15.91
C ARG A 276 2.55 -22.92 15.27
N LEU A 277 2.47 -21.63 15.57
CA LEU A 277 3.43 -20.65 15.07
C LEU A 277 4.83 -20.84 15.67
N ALA A 278 4.92 -21.36 16.90
CA ALA A 278 6.19 -21.66 17.54
C ALA A 278 7.07 -22.63 16.72
N SER A 279 6.48 -23.55 15.94
CA SER A 279 7.27 -24.43 15.06
C SER A 279 7.96 -23.69 13.92
N MET A 280 7.56 -22.45 13.60
CA MET A 280 8.30 -21.61 12.65
C MET A 280 9.59 -21.03 13.24
N LEU A 281 9.85 -21.29 14.51
CA LEU A 281 11.11 -20.99 15.19
C LEU A 281 12.04 -22.21 15.24
N ASP A 282 11.64 -23.34 14.65
CA ASP A 282 12.53 -24.51 14.52
C ASP A 282 13.73 -24.20 13.60
N PRO A 283 14.86 -24.94 13.72
CA PRO A 283 16.08 -24.69 12.95
C PRO A 283 15.92 -24.72 11.42
N ASP A 284 14.88 -25.36 10.91
CA ASP A 284 14.56 -25.45 9.48
C ASP A 284 13.99 -24.14 8.89
N TYR A 285 13.72 -23.14 9.73
CA TYR A 285 13.16 -21.86 9.35
C TYR A 285 14.14 -20.70 9.61
N CYS A 286 14.08 -19.70 8.73
CA CYS A 286 14.93 -18.52 8.78
C CYS A 286 14.23 -17.29 9.40
N LEU A 287 13.21 -17.50 10.24
CA LEU A 287 12.40 -16.42 10.78
C LEU A 287 13.24 -15.52 11.71
N GLN A 288 13.36 -14.24 11.36
CA GLN A 288 14.17 -13.24 12.09
C GLN A 288 13.32 -12.33 12.98
N ALA A 289 12.08 -12.06 12.56
CA ALA A 289 11.16 -11.18 13.27
C ALA A 289 9.75 -11.78 13.26
N LEU A 290 9.17 -11.92 14.45
CA LEU A 290 7.79 -12.38 14.65
C LEU A 290 7.02 -11.35 15.48
N ASP A 291 5.99 -10.77 14.90
CA ASP A 291 5.05 -9.88 15.60
C ASP A 291 3.72 -10.59 15.86
N LEU A 292 3.43 -10.80 17.14
CA LEU A 292 2.20 -11.38 17.67
C LEU A 292 1.51 -10.42 18.64
N SER A 293 1.81 -9.12 18.57
CA SER A 293 1.23 -8.14 19.47
C SER A 293 -0.28 -8.00 19.30
N ASP A 294 -0.98 -7.64 20.38
CA ASP A 294 -2.45 -7.48 20.42
C ASP A 294 -3.18 -8.73 19.90
N ASN A 295 -2.94 -9.86 20.58
CA ASN A 295 -3.60 -11.14 20.34
C ASN A 295 -4.16 -11.70 21.66
N LEU A 296 -4.64 -12.94 21.65
CA LEU A 296 -5.23 -13.63 22.81
C LEU A 296 -4.29 -14.72 23.36
N ILE A 297 -2.97 -14.52 23.27
CA ILE A 297 -1.96 -15.47 23.74
C ILE A 297 -1.88 -15.40 25.26
N HIS A 298 -2.12 -16.53 25.92
CA HIS A 298 -2.03 -16.67 27.37
C HIS A 298 -0.74 -17.38 27.77
N ALA A 299 -0.65 -17.82 29.04
CA ALA A 299 0.53 -18.46 29.59
C ALA A 299 1.04 -19.66 28.77
N ASN A 300 0.16 -20.57 28.31
CA ASN A 300 0.64 -21.77 27.60
C ASN A 300 1.21 -21.43 26.22
N GLY A 301 0.59 -20.49 25.50
CA GLY A 301 1.10 -20.04 24.21
C GLY A 301 2.47 -19.38 24.35
N CYS A 302 2.64 -18.57 25.40
CA CYS A 302 3.93 -17.97 25.76
C CYS A 302 4.99 -19.05 26.04
N MET A 303 4.68 -20.05 26.87
CA MET A 303 5.59 -21.16 27.16
C MET A 303 6.05 -21.89 25.90
N HIS A 304 5.14 -22.17 24.97
CA HIS A 304 5.50 -22.82 23.72
C HIS A 304 6.44 -21.98 22.85
N LEU A 305 6.23 -20.67 22.77
CA LEU A 305 7.14 -19.77 22.08
C LEU A 305 8.52 -19.75 22.74
N GLY A 306 8.58 -19.68 24.08
CA GLY A 306 9.83 -19.74 24.85
C GLY A 306 10.64 -21.00 24.55
N ALA A 307 9.98 -22.16 24.60
CA ALA A 307 10.63 -23.45 24.38
C ALA A 307 11.29 -23.56 22.99
N HIS A 308 10.64 -23.06 21.94
CA HIS A 308 11.22 -23.09 20.58
C HIS A 308 12.28 -22.00 20.39
N LEU A 309 12.18 -20.88 21.11
CA LEU A 309 13.23 -19.87 21.11
C LEU A 309 14.51 -20.36 21.78
N ALA A 310 14.45 -21.24 22.78
CA ALA A 310 15.64 -21.70 23.51
C ALA A 310 16.77 -22.16 22.58
N GLU A 311 16.42 -22.90 21.52
CA GLU A 311 17.36 -23.45 20.54
C GLU A 311 17.37 -22.68 19.20
N ASN A 312 16.50 -21.68 19.05
CA ASN A 312 16.42 -20.90 17.82
C ASN A 312 17.65 -19.97 17.66
N MET A 313 18.28 -20.04 16.49
CA MET A 313 19.49 -19.29 16.16
C MET A 313 19.28 -18.18 15.13
N THR A 314 18.02 -17.88 14.74
CA THR A 314 17.68 -16.98 13.63
C THR A 314 16.84 -15.78 14.05
N CYS A 315 15.90 -15.98 14.98
CA CYS A 315 14.96 -14.98 15.47
C CYS A 315 15.66 -13.97 16.38
N SER A 316 15.67 -12.73 15.91
CA SER A 316 16.29 -11.59 16.58
C SER A 316 15.28 -10.67 17.26
N SER A 317 14.00 -10.73 16.87
CA SER A 317 12.94 -9.89 17.40
C SER A 317 11.63 -10.66 17.58
N LEU A 318 11.10 -10.65 18.81
CA LEU A 318 9.78 -11.17 19.14
C LEU A 318 8.95 -10.09 19.84
N ASN A 319 7.78 -9.80 19.29
CA ASN A 319 6.83 -8.87 19.87
C ASN A 319 5.57 -9.61 20.35
N LEU A 320 5.36 -9.64 21.67
CA LEU A 320 4.20 -10.20 22.36
C LEU A 320 3.41 -9.13 23.11
N ARG A 321 3.65 -7.84 22.84
CA ARG A 321 2.96 -6.73 23.50
C ARG A 321 1.44 -6.89 23.44
N LEU A 322 0.71 -6.47 24.48
CA LEU A 322 -0.77 -6.53 24.52
C LEU A 322 -1.31 -7.96 24.35
N ASN A 323 -0.71 -8.93 25.03
CA ASN A 323 -1.26 -10.28 25.19
C ASN A 323 -1.58 -10.52 26.68
N ARG A 324 -1.80 -11.78 27.08
CA ARG A 324 -2.05 -12.17 28.47
C ARG A 324 -1.09 -13.28 28.89
N CYS A 325 0.20 -13.13 28.60
CA CYS A 325 1.18 -14.18 28.88
C CYS A 325 1.29 -14.54 30.37
N GLU A 326 0.88 -13.66 31.29
CA GLU A 326 0.88 -13.86 32.73
C GLU A 326 2.27 -14.17 33.32
N ASP A 327 2.40 -14.09 34.65
CA ASP A 327 3.67 -14.38 35.32
C ASP A 327 4.21 -15.78 35.01
N ASN A 328 3.32 -16.79 34.99
CA ASN A 328 3.72 -18.18 34.80
C ASN A 328 4.29 -18.42 33.39
N GLY A 329 3.65 -17.89 32.35
CA GLY A 329 4.10 -18.08 30.97
C GLY A 329 5.43 -17.40 30.71
N VAL A 330 5.54 -16.13 31.13
CA VAL A 330 6.77 -15.36 30.95
C VAL A 330 7.92 -15.88 31.80
N SER A 331 7.66 -16.39 33.02
CA SER A 331 8.73 -16.97 33.86
C SER A 331 9.39 -18.19 33.20
N HIS A 332 8.61 -19.06 32.54
CA HIS A 332 9.15 -20.17 31.77
C HIS A 332 9.91 -19.68 30.55
N MET A 333 9.35 -18.73 29.79
CA MET A 333 10.05 -18.12 28.66
C MET A 333 11.38 -17.51 29.07
N PHE A 334 11.47 -16.84 30.22
CA PHE A 334 12.74 -16.30 30.72
C PHE A 334 13.77 -17.40 31.02
N GLN A 335 13.35 -18.53 31.60
CA GLN A 335 14.24 -19.67 31.82
C GLN A 335 14.75 -20.23 30.48
N ASP A 336 13.87 -20.40 29.49
CA ASP A 336 14.23 -20.85 28.15
C ASP A 336 15.22 -19.88 27.47
N LEU A 337 15.00 -18.58 27.65
CA LEU A 337 15.85 -17.53 27.08
C LEU A 337 17.22 -17.39 27.75
N CYS A 338 17.47 -18.02 28.92
CA CYS A 338 18.83 -18.16 29.45
C CYS A 338 19.74 -18.91 28.45
N ALA A 339 19.19 -19.92 27.77
CA ALA A 339 19.91 -20.72 26.77
C ALA A 339 20.03 -20.01 25.42
N ASN A 340 19.03 -19.20 25.04
CA ASN A 340 19.04 -18.50 23.75
C ASN A 340 20.19 -17.48 23.65
N LYS A 341 20.86 -17.44 22.50
CA LYS A 341 21.98 -16.52 22.19
C LYS A 341 21.77 -15.72 20.90
N CYS A 342 20.53 -15.57 20.43
CA CYS A 342 20.23 -14.87 19.17
C CYS A 342 19.24 -13.71 19.34
N LEU A 343 18.23 -13.88 20.20
CA LEU A 343 17.17 -12.90 20.42
C LEU A 343 17.77 -11.60 20.98
N LYS A 344 17.43 -10.48 20.34
CA LYS A 344 17.90 -9.14 20.71
C LYS A 344 16.79 -8.28 21.28
N VAL A 345 15.59 -8.40 20.70
CA VAL A 345 14.43 -7.60 21.10
C VAL A 345 13.31 -8.53 21.53
N LEU A 346 12.90 -8.42 22.79
CA LEU A 346 11.72 -9.07 23.33
C LEU A 346 10.78 -8.00 23.89
N ASN A 347 9.61 -7.83 23.27
CA ASN A 347 8.59 -6.92 23.78
C ASN A 347 7.44 -7.70 24.42
N ILE A 348 7.38 -7.66 25.75
CA ILE A 348 6.33 -8.28 26.58
C ILE A 348 5.50 -7.25 27.34
N SER A 349 5.51 -5.98 26.90
CA SER A 349 4.73 -4.93 27.55
C SER A 349 3.22 -5.22 27.52
N CYS A 350 2.50 -4.82 28.57
CA CYS A 350 1.05 -5.05 28.70
C CYS A 350 0.66 -6.56 28.59
N ASN A 351 1.27 -7.41 29.43
CA ASN A 351 1.01 -8.86 29.51
C ASN A 351 0.54 -9.37 30.88
N ASP A 352 -0.06 -8.48 31.70
CA ASP A 352 -0.50 -8.80 33.06
C ASP A 352 0.61 -9.37 33.96
N LEU A 353 1.81 -8.78 33.86
CA LEU A 353 3.00 -9.17 34.63
C LEU A 353 3.03 -8.47 35.98
N THR A 354 3.42 -9.21 37.02
CA THR A 354 3.59 -8.73 38.38
C THR A 354 5.03 -8.94 38.86
N VAL A 355 5.31 -8.57 40.12
CA VAL A 355 6.63 -8.77 40.73
C VAL A 355 7.07 -10.24 40.80
N ARG A 356 6.16 -11.21 40.58
CA ARG A 356 6.45 -12.64 40.66
C ARG A 356 7.38 -13.15 39.55
N CYS A 357 7.39 -12.51 38.38
CA CYS A 357 8.29 -12.90 37.28
C CYS A 357 9.70 -12.30 37.39
N LEU A 358 9.93 -11.33 38.30
CA LEU A 358 11.20 -10.62 38.42
C LEU A 358 12.42 -11.50 38.72
N PRO A 359 12.35 -12.53 39.59
CA PRO A 359 13.50 -13.40 39.83
C PRO A 359 13.98 -14.10 38.54
N TYR A 360 13.05 -14.55 37.70
CA TYR A 360 13.35 -15.21 36.43
C TYR A 360 13.89 -14.21 35.41
N MET A 361 13.33 -12.99 35.36
CA MET A 361 13.83 -11.91 34.53
C MET A 361 15.28 -11.56 34.89
N ASN A 362 15.60 -11.45 36.17
CA ASN A 362 16.95 -11.16 36.65
C ASN A 362 17.93 -12.26 36.28
N SER A 363 17.54 -13.54 36.43
CA SER A 363 18.37 -14.68 35.98
C SER A 363 18.64 -14.59 34.49
N MET A 364 17.59 -14.39 33.69
CA MET A 364 17.69 -14.28 32.24
C MET A 364 18.60 -13.14 31.81
N ILE A 365 18.45 -11.92 32.36
CA ILE A 365 19.30 -10.78 32.02
C ILE A 365 20.76 -11.00 32.46
N SER A 366 20.99 -11.76 33.53
CA SER A 366 22.36 -12.06 33.99
C SER A 366 23.08 -13.10 33.13
N GLU A 367 22.34 -14.01 32.47
CA GLU A 367 22.89 -15.11 31.66
C GLU A 367 22.82 -14.84 30.14
N ASN A 368 21.89 -13.98 29.71
CA ASN A 368 21.67 -13.61 28.32
C ASN A 368 22.30 -12.24 28.05
N SER A 369 23.33 -12.24 27.19
CA SER A 369 24.03 -11.02 26.77
C SER A 369 23.57 -10.46 25.43
N THR A 370 22.59 -11.08 24.77
CA THR A 370 22.15 -10.68 23.42
C THR A 370 20.91 -9.81 23.44
N LEU A 371 20.06 -9.94 24.46
CA LEU A 371 18.91 -9.08 24.67
C LEU A 371 19.35 -7.65 25.04
N THR A 372 18.86 -6.66 24.29
CA THR A 372 19.25 -5.24 24.39
C THR A 372 18.11 -4.33 24.77
#